data_AF-A0AA39HCV4-F1
#
_entry.id   AF-A0AA39HCV4-F1
#
_cell.length_a   1.000
_cell.length_b   1.000
_cell.length_c   1.000
_cell.angle_alpha   90.00
_cell.angle_beta   90.00
_cell.angle_gamma   90.00
#
_symmetry.space_group_name_H-M   'P 1'
#
loop_
_entity.id
_entity.type
_entity.pdbx_description
1 polymer ?
#
loop_
_entity_poly.entity_id
_entity_poly.type
_entity_poly.pdbx_seq_one_letter_code
_entity_poly.pdbx_strand_id
1 'polypeptide(L)'
;MWYMVAVIEYFLAITLWSTTLTLVAVIVFQNSIHTLYNNSPPLVFLFFSSSLAGLLYMCVLPVWMLISCGQVPSLRHHPIMLLTLDMIVQNNRFLYDVATLTLFARRLTILLFPLKRPRLLTLIHVVATVATFAVVTAATTQMYATNIIGSAATVPEGCFSALCMSQMVNNHTTAVAIRFILTSSIVVVGSAFLIALHKRHLMNKATTDAKINRMVNCVFYLRIILEVVPVIIDQILSKTVNATLSYYIGPYAAIGFATECFAGTYFYFKVLKKTTYKVEVPPQRRNRQGSETVGRSAPGNRRMLSFIR
;
A
#
# COMPACT_ATOMS: atom_id res chain seq x y z
N MET A 1 -11.41 9.25 -26.78
CA MET A 1 -12.04 9.23 -25.44
C MET A 1 -12.76 10.56 -25.18
N TRP A 2 -13.88 10.55 -24.46
CA TRP A 2 -14.53 11.79 -24.04
C TRP A 2 -13.70 12.43 -22.92
N TYR A 3 -13.09 13.58 -23.16
CA TYR A 3 -12.28 14.31 -22.18
C TYR A 3 -12.97 14.44 -20.80
N MET A 4 -14.30 14.54 -20.79
CA MET A 4 -15.12 14.56 -19.57
C MET A 4 -14.93 13.33 -18.69
N VAL A 5 -14.78 12.14 -19.27
CA VAL A 5 -14.56 10.90 -18.49
C VAL A 5 -13.23 11.00 -17.74
N ALA A 6 -12.14 11.38 -18.41
CA ALA A 6 -10.84 11.59 -17.75
C ALA A 6 -10.93 12.60 -16.59
N VAL A 7 -11.63 13.71 -16.79
CA VAL A 7 -11.80 14.74 -15.76
C VAL A 7 -12.56 14.21 -14.55
N ILE A 8 -13.65 13.46 -14.77
CA ILE A 8 -14.39 12.79 -13.69
C ILE A 8 -13.48 11.79 -12.96
N GLU A 9 -12.69 11.03 -13.71
CA GLU A 9 -11.77 10.05 -13.15
C GLU A 9 -10.70 10.70 -12.25
N TYR A 10 -10.11 11.80 -12.71
CA TYR A 10 -9.15 12.60 -11.93
C TYR A 10 -9.78 13.17 -10.66
N PHE A 11 -10.99 13.70 -10.76
CA PHE A 11 -11.72 14.21 -9.61
C PHE A 11 -11.99 13.11 -8.57
N LEU A 12 -12.46 11.94 -9.01
CA LEU A 12 -12.66 10.78 -8.12
C LEU A 12 -11.34 10.35 -7.45
N ALA A 13 -10.25 10.26 -8.19
CA ALA A 13 -8.94 9.92 -7.63
C ALA A 13 -8.48 10.94 -6.56
N ILE A 14 -8.67 12.24 -6.80
CA ILE A 14 -8.36 13.32 -5.84
C ILE A 14 -9.18 13.15 -4.56
N THR A 15 -10.49 12.87 -4.67
CA THR A 15 -11.35 12.66 -3.49
C THR A 15 -10.95 11.42 -2.69
N LEU A 16 -10.58 10.33 -3.36
CA LEU A 16 -10.09 9.10 -2.72
C LEU A 16 -8.75 9.33 -2.01
N TRP A 17 -7.82 10.06 -2.61
CA TRP A 17 -6.55 10.40 -1.96
C TRP A 17 -6.74 11.33 -0.76
N SER A 18 -7.60 12.35 -0.89
CA SER A 18 -7.94 13.25 0.22
C SER A 18 -8.49 12.48 1.42
N THR A 19 -9.48 11.60 1.18
CA THR A 19 -10.06 10.77 2.24
C THR A 19 -9.06 9.76 2.83
N THR A 20 -8.19 9.17 2.00
CA THR A 20 -7.11 8.29 2.46
C THR A 20 -6.15 9.02 3.39
N LEU A 21 -5.70 10.22 3.01
CA LEU A 21 -4.80 11.04 3.83
C LEU A 21 -5.45 11.45 5.16
N THR A 22 -6.73 11.85 5.14
CA THR A 22 -7.48 12.14 6.38
C THR A 22 -7.57 10.91 7.28
N LEU A 23 -7.87 9.72 6.72
CA LEU A 23 -7.94 8.49 7.50
C LEU A 23 -6.58 8.11 8.10
N VAL A 24 -5.49 8.20 7.34
CA VAL A 24 -4.14 7.93 7.87
C VAL A 24 -3.80 8.93 8.97
N ALA A 25 -4.08 10.22 8.79
CA ALA A 25 -3.87 11.22 9.83
C ALA A 25 -4.64 10.86 11.11
N VAL A 26 -5.92 10.52 11.01
CA VAL A 26 -6.73 10.08 12.16
C VAL A 26 -6.13 8.84 12.84
N ILE A 27 -5.67 7.85 12.07
CA ILE A 27 -5.04 6.63 12.61
C ILE A 27 -3.76 6.97 13.40
N VAL A 28 -2.93 7.85 12.87
CA VAL A 28 -1.67 8.32 13.48
C VAL A 28 -1.92 9.20 14.71
N PHE A 29 -2.97 10.03 14.71
CA PHE A 29 -3.34 10.81 15.89
C PHE A 29 -3.93 9.93 17.01
N GLN A 30 -4.70 8.91 16.66
CA GLN A 30 -5.30 8.00 17.65
C GLN A 30 -4.30 6.99 18.22
N ASN A 31 -3.26 6.64 17.47
CA ASN A 31 -2.27 5.64 17.87
C ASN A 31 -0.88 6.21 17.68
N SER A 32 -0.06 6.22 18.74
CA SER A 32 1.35 6.57 18.58
C SER A 32 1.99 5.71 17.48
N ILE A 33 2.74 6.36 16.57
CA ILE A 33 3.50 5.68 15.49
C ILE A 33 4.38 4.58 16.08
N HIS A 34 4.94 4.80 17.26
CA HIS A 34 5.73 3.82 17.99
C HIS A 34 4.93 2.55 18.34
N THR A 35 3.68 2.71 18.79
CA THR A 35 2.77 1.58 19.06
C THR A 35 2.43 0.82 17.79
N LEU A 36 2.14 1.55 16.70
CA LEU A 36 1.84 0.95 15.41
C LEU A 36 3.02 0.15 14.85
N TYR A 37 4.23 0.72 14.98
CA TYR A 37 5.48 0.09 14.56
C TYR A 37 5.79 -1.16 15.37
N ASN A 38 5.62 -1.13 16.70
CA ASN A 38 5.89 -2.30 17.54
C ASN A 38 4.92 -3.47 17.25
N ASN A 39 3.68 -3.16 16.87
CA ASN A 39 2.68 -4.18 16.54
C ASN A 39 2.86 -4.76 15.14
N SER A 40 3.07 -3.91 14.13
CA SER A 40 3.22 -4.36 12.74
C SER A 40 4.04 -3.38 11.89
N PRO A 41 5.38 -3.50 11.88
CA PRO A 41 6.27 -2.63 11.09
C PRO A 41 5.94 -2.53 9.59
N PRO A 42 5.59 -3.62 8.86
CA PRO A 42 5.29 -3.53 7.43
C PRO A 42 4.01 -2.75 7.16
N LEU A 43 3.09 -2.71 8.12
CA LEU A 43 1.84 -1.98 8.00
C LEU A 43 2.06 -0.47 8.20
N VAL A 44 2.99 -0.07 9.09
CA VAL A 44 3.47 1.32 9.14
C VAL A 44 4.09 1.72 7.81
N PHE A 45 4.91 0.85 7.23
CA PHE A 45 5.55 1.12 5.95
C PHE A 45 4.52 1.22 4.79
N LEU A 46 3.47 0.40 4.82
CA LEU A 46 2.35 0.50 3.89
C LEU A 46 1.59 1.84 4.02
N PHE A 47 1.36 2.33 5.24
CA PHE A 47 0.75 3.66 5.42
C PHE A 47 1.67 4.79 5.03
N PHE A 48 2.95 4.69 5.35
CA PHE A 48 3.93 5.69 4.95
C PHE A 48 3.99 5.82 3.41
N SER A 49 4.11 4.70 2.70
CA SER A 49 4.08 4.67 1.23
C SER A 49 2.74 5.18 0.68
N SER A 50 1.61 4.76 1.24
CA SER A 50 0.29 5.25 0.84
C SER A 50 0.13 6.76 1.07
N SER A 51 0.63 7.32 2.17
CA SER A 51 0.58 8.75 2.44
C SER A 51 1.48 9.54 1.50
N LEU A 52 2.70 9.06 1.27
CA LEU A 52 3.60 9.68 0.31
C LEU A 52 2.98 9.65 -1.09
N ALA A 53 2.34 8.54 -1.48
CA ALA A 53 1.67 8.41 -2.76
C ALA A 53 0.53 9.42 -2.86
N GLY A 54 -0.32 9.51 -1.85
CA GLY A 54 -1.40 10.49 -1.81
C GLY A 54 -0.91 11.93 -1.98
N LEU A 55 0.16 12.32 -1.30
CA LEU A 55 0.75 13.66 -1.46
C LEU A 55 1.23 13.91 -2.90
N LEU A 56 1.94 12.96 -3.51
CA LEU A 56 2.41 13.10 -4.88
C LEU A 56 1.26 13.16 -5.90
N TYR A 57 0.26 12.28 -5.76
CA TYR A 57 -0.91 12.26 -6.64
C TYR A 57 -1.76 13.53 -6.50
N MET A 58 -1.89 14.09 -5.29
CA MET A 58 -2.58 15.37 -5.09
C MET A 58 -1.88 16.54 -5.80
N CYS A 59 -0.58 16.47 -6.04
CA CYS A 59 0.14 17.45 -6.86
C CYS A 59 0.00 17.17 -8.36
N VAL A 60 0.09 15.90 -8.78
CA VAL A 60 0.18 15.52 -10.20
C VAL A 60 -1.19 15.45 -10.89
N LEU A 61 -2.24 14.99 -10.22
CA LEU A 61 -3.57 14.85 -10.84
C LEU A 61 -4.19 16.20 -11.26
N PRO A 62 -4.08 17.30 -10.49
CA PRO A 62 -4.54 18.61 -10.95
C PRO A 62 -3.83 19.10 -12.21
N VAL A 63 -2.52 18.82 -12.35
CA VAL A 63 -1.75 19.16 -13.56
C VAL A 63 -2.32 18.43 -14.77
N TRP A 64 -2.59 17.13 -14.66
CA TRP A 64 -3.23 16.36 -15.72
C TRP A 64 -4.65 16.83 -16.04
N MET A 65 -5.41 17.23 -15.03
CA MET A 65 -6.75 17.80 -15.22
C MET A 65 -6.67 19.14 -16.00
N LEU A 66 -5.75 20.03 -15.65
CA LEU A 66 -5.52 21.30 -16.38
C LEU A 66 -5.11 21.07 -17.85
N ILE A 67 -4.27 20.08 -18.11
CA ILE A 67 -3.86 19.67 -19.47
C ILE A 67 -5.04 19.09 -20.26
N SER A 68 -5.88 18.29 -19.59
CA SER A 68 -7.07 17.68 -20.20
C SER A 68 -8.14 18.71 -20.53
N CYS A 69 -8.29 19.75 -19.70
CA CYS A 69 -9.19 20.88 -19.94
C CYS A 69 -8.65 21.92 -20.94
N GLY A 70 -7.45 21.71 -21.50
CA GLY A 70 -6.83 22.64 -22.46
C GLY A 70 -6.43 23.99 -21.86
N GLN A 71 -6.38 24.12 -20.52
CA GLN A 71 -6.05 25.38 -19.85
C GLN A 71 -4.55 25.69 -19.92
N VAL A 72 -3.71 24.66 -20.03
CA VAL A 72 -2.25 24.83 -20.09
C VAL A 72 -1.65 23.98 -21.23
N PRO A 73 -1.91 24.35 -22.50
CA PRO A 73 -1.44 23.57 -23.65
C PRO A 73 0.10 23.60 -23.77
N SER A 74 0.76 24.63 -23.23
CA SER A 74 2.22 24.76 -23.23
C SER A 74 2.93 23.58 -22.57
N LEU A 75 2.32 22.95 -21.55
CA LEU A 75 2.91 21.78 -20.90
C LEU A 75 3.01 20.56 -21.82
N ARG A 76 2.19 20.47 -22.89
CA ARG A 76 2.29 19.38 -23.87
C ARG A 76 3.57 19.48 -24.71
N HIS A 77 4.15 20.67 -24.82
CA HIS A 77 5.44 20.89 -25.50
C HIS A 77 6.65 20.61 -24.60
N HIS A 78 6.43 20.34 -23.30
CA HIS A 78 7.48 20.03 -22.34
C HIS A 78 7.29 18.62 -21.73
N PRO A 79 7.32 17.54 -22.57
CA PRO A 79 7.05 16.17 -22.13
C PRO A 79 8.00 15.68 -21.03
N ILE A 80 9.23 16.18 -20.99
CA ILE A 80 10.23 15.82 -19.97
C ILE A 80 9.72 16.12 -18.55
N MET A 81 9.04 17.26 -18.34
CA MET A 81 8.51 17.60 -17.02
C MET A 81 7.43 16.61 -16.59
N LEU A 82 6.50 16.29 -17.49
CA LEU A 82 5.39 15.36 -17.23
C LEU A 82 5.89 13.94 -16.98
N LEU A 83 6.85 13.48 -17.78
CA LEU A 83 7.48 12.18 -17.64
C LEU A 83 8.27 12.07 -16.32
N THR A 84 8.89 13.17 -15.87
CA THR A 84 9.62 13.18 -14.59
C THR A 84 8.66 13.08 -13.41
N LEU A 85 7.55 13.83 -13.46
CA LEU A 85 6.50 13.75 -12.44
C LEU A 85 5.88 12.35 -12.39
N ASP A 86 5.61 11.76 -13.55
CA ASP A 86 5.08 10.38 -13.64
C ASP A 86 6.08 9.36 -13.08
N MET A 87 7.37 9.49 -13.39
CA MET A 87 8.42 8.63 -12.85
C MET A 87 8.46 8.69 -11.32
N ILE A 88 8.37 9.88 -10.73
CA ILE A 88 8.35 10.07 -9.26
C ILE A 88 7.14 9.34 -8.65
N VAL A 89 5.96 9.52 -9.24
CA VAL A 89 4.73 8.84 -8.82
C VAL A 89 4.83 7.31 -8.97
N GLN A 90 5.40 6.84 -10.07
CA GLN A 90 5.57 5.43 -10.37
C GLN A 90 6.59 4.76 -9.44
N ASN A 91 7.68 5.44 -9.07
CA ASN A 91 8.63 4.96 -8.07
C ASN A 91 7.97 4.80 -6.70
N ASN A 92 7.10 5.72 -6.30
CA ASN A 92 6.33 5.55 -5.09
C ASN A 92 5.34 4.38 -5.18
N ARG A 93 4.71 4.16 -6.34
CA ARG A 93 3.90 2.96 -6.57
C ARG A 93 4.73 1.69 -6.35
N PHE A 94 5.96 1.62 -6.85
CA PHE A 94 6.85 0.49 -6.59
C PHE A 94 7.21 0.33 -5.11
N LEU A 95 7.38 1.43 -4.37
CA LEU A 95 7.55 1.39 -2.92
C LEU A 95 6.36 0.70 -2.23
N TYR A 96 5.13 1.07 -2.62
CA TYR A 96 3.91 0.46 -2.10
C TYR A 96 3.79 -1.03 -2.46
N ASP A 97 4.15 -1.41 -3.68
CA ASP A 97 4.13 -2.79 -4.14
C ASP A 97 5.11 -3.66 -3.35
N VAL A 98 6.33 -3.17 -3.15
CA VAL A 98 7.35 -3.84 -2.33
C VAL A 98 6.90 -3.92 -0.86
N ALA A 99 6.28 -2.86 -0.32
CA ALA A 99 5.69 -2.88 1.03
C ALA A 99 4.62 -3.98 1.17
N THR A 100 3.75 -4.10 0.17
CA THR A 100 2.68 -5.09 0.11
C THR A 100 3.24 -6.51 0.00
N LEU A 101 4.24 -6.72 -0.86
CA LEU A 101 4.93 -8.00 -1.00
C LEU A 101 5.58 -8.42 0.33
N THR A 102 6.27 -7.51 1.00
CA THR A 102 6.87 -7.77 2.32
C THR A 102 5.82 -8.10 3.38
N LEU A 103 4.67 -7.42 3.36
CA LEU A 103 3.57 -7.71 4.27
C LEU A 103 3.09 -9.16 4.12
N PHE A 104 2.86 -9.62 2.88
CA PHE A 104 2.49 -11.00 2.60
C PHE A 104 3.59 -11.99 2.96
N ALA A 105 4.84 -11.73 2.54
CA ALA A 105 5.99 -12.60 2.79
C ALA A 105 6.24 -12.80 4.30
N ARG A 106 6.17 -11.72 5.09
CA ARG A 106 6.31 -11.80 6.54
C ARG A 106 5.19 -12.62 7.17
N ARG A 107 3.94 -12.37 6.77
CA ARG A 107 2.78 -13.10 7.30
C ARG A 107 2.83 -14.58 6.95
N LEU A 108 3.22 -14.91 5.71
CA LEU A 108 3.48 -16.27 5.27
C LEU A 108 4.58 -16.92 6.12
N THR A 109 5.70 -16.20 6.35
CA THR A 109 6.82 -16.74 7.14
C THR A 109 6.42 -17.02 8.59
N ILE A 110 5.64 -16.13 9.24
CA ILE A 110 5.13 -16.35 10.60
C ILE A 110 4.18 -17.56 10.65
N LEU A 111 3.37 -17.77 9.60
CA LEU A 111 2.47 -18.92 9.49
C LEU A 111 3.20 -20.23 9.17
N LEU A 112 4.29 -20.22 8.41
CA LEU A 112 5.03 -21.45 8.10
C LEU A 112 5.99 -21.81 9.23
N PHE A 113 6.70 -20.81 9.76
CA PHE A 113 7.76 -20.98 10.74
C PHE A 113 7.51 -20.08 11.95
N PRO A 114 6.86 -20.59 13.02
CA PRO A 114 6.72 -19.86 14.27
C PRO A 114 8.10 -19.77 14.96
N LEU A 115 8.94 -18.85 14.50
CA LEU A 115 10.29 -18.64 14.99
C LEU A 115 10.25 -18.06 16.41
N LYS A 116 11.16 -18.53 17.26
CA LYS A 116 11.32 -18.05 18.65
C LYS A 116 11.77 -16.58 18.75
N ARG A 117 12.30 -15.99 17.67
CA ARG A 117 12.90 -14.63 17.66
C ARG A 117 12.22 -13.69 16.65
N PRO A 118 11.07 -13.08 16.97
CA PRO A 118 10.31 -12.23 16.04
C PRO A 118 11.02 -10.92 15.64
N ARG A 119 11.94 -10.42 16.48
CA ARG A 119 12.72 -9.21 16.20
C ARG A 119 13.69 -9.39 15.02
N LEU A 120 14.40 -10.51 14.98
CA LEU A 120 15.33 -10.81 13.89
C LEU A 120 14.59 -10.97 12.55
N LEU A 121 13.46 -11.70 12.56
CA LEU A 121 12.63 -11.87 11.37
C LEU A 121 12.14 -10.52 10.83
N THR A 122 11.71 -9.64 11.73
CA THR A 122 11.29 -8.28 11.38
C THR A 122 12.43 -7.50 10.73
N LEU A 123 13.61 -7.52 11.32
CA LEU A 123 14.79 -6.84 10.79
C LEU A 123 15.14 -7.32 9.37
N ILE A 124 15.18 -8.64 9.17
CA ILE A 124 15.47 -9.25 7.85
C ILE A 124 14.48 -8.75 6.79
N HIS A 125 13.18 -8.76 7.10
CA HIS A 125 12.16 -8.30 6.16
C HIS A 125 12.28 -6.80 5.86
N VAL A 126 12.55 -5.96 6.86
CA VAL A 126 12.75 -4.51 6.65
C VAL A 126 13.97 -4.27 5.75
N VAL A 127 15.11 -4.90 6.04
CA VAL A 127 16.32 -4.79 5.21
C VAL A 127 16.07 -5.26 3.78
N ALA A 128 15.42 -6.42 3.60
CA ALA A 128 15.06 -6.94 2.29
C ALA A 128 14.12 -6.00 1.51
N THR A 129 13.17 -5.35 2.19
CA THR A 129 12.25 -4.37 1.61
C THR A 129 13.01 -3.15 1.08
N VAL A 130 13.87 -2.58 1.92
CA VAL A 130 14.66 -1.40 1.58
C VAL A 130 15.61 -1.71 0.42
N ALA A 131 16.30 -2.86 0.46
CA ALA A 131 17.20 -3.30 -0.61
C ALA A 131 16.45 -3.51 -1.92
N THR A 132 15.31 -4.22 -1.89
CA THR A 132 14.49 -4.46 -3.10
C THR A 132 13.99 -3.16 -3.70
N PHE A 133 13.49 -2.24 -2.86
CA PHE A 133 13.03 -0.93 -3.32
C PHE A 133 14.18 -0.09 -3.93
N ALA A 134 15.35 -0.09 -3.31
CA ALA A 134 16.52 0.63 -3.82
C ALA A 134 16.93 0.09 -5.21
N VAL A 135 16.96 -1.24 -5.38
CA VAL A 135 17.27 -1.87 -6.68
C VAL A 135 16.23 -1.50 -7.74
N VAL A 136 14.93 -1.60 -7.42
CA VAL A 136 13.86 -1.26 -8.35
C VAL A 136 13.93 0.21 -8.75
N THR A 137 14.16 1.12 -7.79
CA THR A 137 14.27 2.56 -8.04
C THR A 137 15.50 2.91 -8.86
N ALA A 138 16.64 2.27 -8.60
CA ALA A 138 17.85 2.46 -9.39
C ALA A 138 17.63 2.00 -10.84
N ALA A 139 17.02 0.83 -11.05
CA ALA A 139 16.72 0.29 -12.37
C ALA A 139 15.76 1.20 -13.16
N THR A 140 14.69 1.67 -12.53
CA THR A 140 13.71 2.56 -13.19
C THR A 140 14.31 3.94 -13.50
N THR A 141 15.11 4.49 -12.58
CA THR A 141 15.80 5.77 -12.77
C THR A 141 16.85 5.71 -13.87
N GLN A 142 17.69 4.67 -13.88
CA GLN A 142 18.69 4.47 -14.92
C GLN A 142 18.02 4.43 -16.29
N MET A 143 16.94 3.67 -16.41
CA MET A 143 16.21 3.58 -17.68
C MET A 143 15.53 4.87 -18.10
N TYR A 144 15.00 5.63 -17.15
CA TYR A 144 14.42 6.92 -17.43
C TYR A 144 15.50 7.86 -18.01
N ALA A 145 16.66 7.90 -17.37
CA ALA A 145 17.78 8.72 -17.81
C ALA A 145 18.28 8.33 -19.21
N THR A 146 18.38 7.04 -19.53
CA THR A 146 18.93 6.59 -20.81
C THR A 146 17.96 6.67 -21.97
N ASN A 147 16.67 6.39 -21.75
CA ASN A 147 15.70 6.22 -22.86
C ASN A 147 14.83 7.46 -23.10
N ILE A 148 14.53 8.23 -22.06
CA ILE A 148 13.50 9.28 -22.17
C ILE A 148 14.10 10.65 -22.47
N ILE A 149 15.24 11.00 -21.87
CA ILE A 149 15.85 12.33 -22.03
C ILE A 149 16.26 12.60 -23.49
N GLY A 150 16.65 11.56 -24.24
CA GLY A 150 17.11 11.69 -25.63
C GLY A 150 16.04 11.65 -26.72
N SER A 151 14.80 11.24 -26.40
CA SER A 151 13.78 10.89 -27.42
C SER A 151 12.38 11.44 -27.13
N ALA A 152 12.26 12.47 -26.29
CA ALA A 152 10.96 12.97 -25.86
C ALA A 152 10.20 13.68 -27.01
N ALA A 153 9.40 12.93 -27.75
CA ALA A 153 8.44 13.46 -28.70
C ALA A 153 7.31 14.23 -27.98
N THR A 154 6.64 15.13 -28.71
CA THR A 154 5.48 15.87 -28.19
C THR A 154 4.35 14.91 -27.81
N VAL A 155 3.57 15.28 -26.79
CA VAL A 155 2.44 14.46 -26.33
C VAL A 155 1.38 14.38 -27.43
N PRO A 156 1.00 13.17 -27.89
CA PRO A 156 0.07 13.03 -28.99
C PRO A 156 -1.34 13.46 -28.59
N GLU A 157 -2.09 13.95 -29.58
CA GLU A 157 -3.48 14.35 -29.36
C GLU A 157 -4.33 13.15 -28.94
N GLY A 158 -5.23 13.38 -27.97
CA GLY A 158 -6.06 12.32 -27.39
C GLY A 158 -5.40 11.52 -26.26
N CYS A 159 -4.13 11.78 -25.93
CA CYS A 159 -3.46 11.17 -24.79
C CYS A 159 -3.76 11.94 -23.50
N PHE A 160 -4.69 11.42 -22.69
CA PHE A 160 -5.17 12.08 -21.47
C PHE A 160 -4.56 11.54 -20.18
N SER A 161 -3.54 10.67 -20.25
CA SER A 161 -2.92 10.10 -19.06
C SER A 161 -1.43 9.82 -19.27
N ALA A 162 -0.68 9.79 -18.17
CA ALA A 162 0.75 9.47 -18.21
C ALA A 162 1.01 8.03 -18.67
N LEU A 163 0.08 7.10 -18.36
CA LEU A 163 0.17 5.72 -18.82
C LEU A 163 0.14 5.64 -20.34
N CYS A 164 -0.71 6.44 -20.99
CA CYS A 164 -0.73 6.55 -22.45
C CYS A 164 0.61 7.08 -23.01
N MET A 165 1.22 8.10 -22.38
CA MET A 165 2.53 8.60 -22.83
C MET A 165 3.65 7.57 -22.69
N SER A 166 3.71 6.89 -21.55
CA SER A 166 4.77 5.90 -21.27
C SER A 166 4.70 4.69 -22.22
N GLN A 167 3.50 4.34 -22.69
CA GLN A 167 3.28 3.28 -23.68
C GLN A 167 3.77 3.68 -25.08
N MET A 168 3.75 4.96 -25.44
CA MET A 168 4.16 5.41 -26.78
C MET A 168 5.66 5.70 -26.91
N VAL A 169 6.28 6.29 -25.88
CA VAL A 169 7.70 6.72 -25.96
C VAL A 169 8.65 5.53 -25.85
N ASN A 170 8.23 4.48 -25.17
CA ASN A 170 9.08 3.32 -24.92
C ASN A 170 8.64 2.19 -25.84
N ASN A 171 9.60 1.51 -26.51
CA ASN A 171 9.40 0.17 -27.08
C ASN A 171 9.24 -0.89 -25.94
N HIS A 172 8.31 -0.60 -25.03
CA HIS A 172 7.36 -1.49 -24.36
C HIS A 172 7.78 -2.51 -23.31
N THR A 173 8.98 -2.51 -22.72
CA THR A 173 9.28 -3.62 -21.80
C THR A 173 9.44 -3.21 -20.35
N THR A 174 10.41 -2.40 -19.98
CA THR A 174 10.97 -2.66 -18.66
C THR A 174 10.19 -2.11 -17.46
N ALA A 175 9.65 -0.88 -17.46
CA ALA A 175 8.86 -0.40 -16.31
C ALA A 175 7.56 -1.20 -16.14
N VAL A 176 6.93 -1.56 -17.26
CA VAL A 176 5.77 -2.46 -17.32
C VAL A 176 6.16 -3.87 -16.87
N ALA A 177 7.33 -4.38 -17.28
CA ALA A 177 7.84 -5.68 -16.89
C ALA A 177 8.19 -5.73 -15.40
N ILE A 178 8.83 -4.70 -14.84
CA ILE A 178 9.10 -4.57 -13.40
C ILE A 178 7.77 -4.61 -12.65
N ARG A 179 6.78 -3.83 -13.10
CA ARG A 179 5.44 -3.84 -12.52
C ARG A 179 4.79 -5.23 -12.62
N PHE A 180 4.92 -5.90 -13.76
CA PHE A 180 4.39 -7.25 -13.99
C PHE A 180 5.07 -8.28 -13.09
N ILE A 181 6.39 -8.21 -12.91
CA ILE A 181 7.16 -9.09 -12.02
C ILE A 181 6.75 -8.87 -10.57
N LEU A 182 6.64 -7.62 -10.11
CA LEU A 182 6.22 -7.30 -8.75
C LEU A 182 4.78 -7.75 -8.48
N THR A 183 3.84 -7.45 -9.39
CA THR A 183 2.44 -7.88 -9.26
C THR A 183 2.31 -9.40 -9.29
N SER A 184 3.02 -10.09 -10.18
CA SER A 184 3.05 -11.56 -10.21
C SER A 184 3.62 -12.14 -8.91
N SER A 185 4.68 -11.54 -8.36
CA SER A 185 5.25 -11.93 -7.07
C SER A 185 4.26 -11.75 -5.92
N ILE A 186 3.52 -10.64 -5.89
CA ILE A 186 2.45 -10.40 -4.92
C ILE A 186 1.35 -11.46 -5.04
N VAL A 187 0.93 -11.80 -6.26
CA VAL A 187 -0.09 -12.83 -6.50
C VAL A 187 0.38 -14.20 -6.01
N VAL A 188 1.61 -14.60 -6.33
CA VAL A 188 2.17 -15.90 -5.90
C VAL A 188 2.30 -15.97 -4.38
N VAL A 189 2.92 -14.98 -3.75
CA VAL A 189 3.14 -14.97 -2.29
C VAL A 189 1.82 -14.81 -1.54
N GLY A 190 0.90 -13.98 -2.04
CA GLY A 190 -0.42 -13.79 -1.47
C GLY A 190 -1.30 -15.05 -1.58
N SER A 191 -1.23 -15.76 -2.70
CA SER A 191 -1.92 -17.06 -2.87
C SER A 191 -1.36 -18.11 -1.91
N ALA A 192 -0.03 -18.21 -1.78
CA ALA A 192 0.61 -19.10 -0.82
C ALA A 192 0.19 -18.76 0.63
N PHE A 193 0.11 -17.47 0.96
CA PHE A 193 -0.41 -17.00 2.25
C PHE A 193 -1.86 -17.44 2.50
N LEU A 194 -2.75 -17.28 1.51
CA LEU A 194 -4.15 -17.71 1.63
C LEU A 194 -4.29 -19.22 1.85
N ILE A 195 -3.53 -20.03 1.11
CA ILE A 195 -3.52 -21.49 1.26
C ILE A 195 -3.02 -21.88 2.65
N ALA A 196 -1.92 -21.28 3.11
CA ALA A 196 -1.37 -21.53 4.45
C ALA A 196 -2.35 -21.10 5.55
N LEU A 197 -3.03 -19.96 5.37
CA LEU A 197 -4.03 -19.44 6.29
C LEU A 197 -5.23 -20.39 6.38
N HIS A 198 -5.73 -20.90 5.25
CA HIS A 198 -6.86 -21.83 5.22
C HIS A 198 -6.52 -23.14 5.94
N LYS A 199 -5.33 -23.71 5.67
CA LYS A 199 -4.85 -24.93 6.33
C LYS A 199 -4.72 -24.75 7.85
N ARG A 200 -4.24 -23.59 8.32
CA ARG A 200 -4.11 -23.30 9.77
C ARG A 200 -5.42 -22.92 10.45
N HIS A 201 -6.34 -22.25 9.77
CA HIS A 201 -7.64 -21.89 10.34
C HIS A 201 -8.44 -23.14 10.74
N LEU A 202 -8.31 -24.22 9.97
CA LEU A 202 -8.87 -25.53 10.33
C LEU A 202 -8.30 -26.09 11.64
N MET A 203 -7.08 -25.68 12.01
CA MET A 203 -6.37 -26.24 13.17
C MET A 203 -6.47 -25.39 14.44
N ASN A 204 -6.60 -24.06 14.36
CA ASN A 204 -6.50 -23.17 15.54
C ASN A 204 -7.50 -21.99 15.55
N LYS A 205 -8.31 -21.88 16.61
CA LYS A 205 -9.27 -20.78 16.88
C LYS A 205 -8.64 -19.56 17.57
N ALA A 206 -7.54 -19.01 17.07
CA ALA A 206 -6.95 -17.79 17.66
C ALA A 206 -7.67 -16.52 17.16
N THR A 207 -8.27 -15.75 18.08
CA THR A 207 -9.22 -14.65 17.76
C THR A 207 -8.59 -13.32 17.36
N THR A 208 -7.33 -13.05 17.74
CA THR A 208 -6.72 -11.72 17.55
C THR A 208 -6.08 -11.56 16.16
N ASP A 209 -5.40 -12.60 15.67
CA ASP A 209 -4.78 -12.60 14.34
C ASP A 209 -5.81 -12.66 13.19
N ALA A 210 -7.01 -13.17 13.48
CA ALA A 210 -8.08 -13.30 12.48
C ALA A 210 -8.48 -11.96 11.84
N LYS A 211 -8.48 -10.86 12.61
CA LYS A 211 -8.85 -9.53 12.09
C LYS A 211 -7.83 -9.00 11.10
N ILE A 212 -6.54 -9.13 11.41
CA ILE A 212 -5.47 -8.64 10.55
C ILE A 212 -5.39 -9.52 9.28
N ASN A 213 -5.52 -10.84 9.42
CA ASN A 213 -5.55 -11.74 8.27
C ASN A 213 -6.72 -11.42 7.34
N ARG A 214 -7.90 -11.05 7.87
CA ARG A 214 -9.03 -10.60 7.06
C ARG A 214 -8.71 -9.32 6.28
N MET A 215 -8.04 -8.35 6.91
CA MET A 215 -7.60 -7.13 6.21
C MET A 215 -6.64 -7.48 5.07
N VAL A 216 -5.62 -8.30 5.34
CA VAL A 216 -4.62 -8.73 4.36
C VAL A 216 -5.27 -9.46 3.19
N ASN A 217 -6.26 -10.32 3.45
CA ASN A 217 -7.06 -10.98 2.40
C ASN A 217 -7.83 -9.95 1.55
N CYS A 218 -8.42 -8.93 2.18
CA CYS A 218 -9.15 -7.92 1.45
C CYS A 218 -8.23 -7.10 0.52
N VAL A 219 -7.05 -6.70 1.00
CA VAL A 219 -6.03 -6.01 0.18
C VAL A 219 -5.62 -6.90 -0.98
N PHE A 220 -5.41 -8.20 -0.77
CA PHE A 220 -5.10 -9.14 -1.83
C PHE A 220 -6.17 -9.20 -2.93
N TYR A 221 -7.44 -9.33 -2.56
CA TYR A 221 -8.54 -9.38 -3.54
C TYR A 221 -8.69 -8.06 -4.30
N LEU A 222 -8.56 -6.92 -3.60
CA LEU A 222 -8.58 -5.61 -4.23
C LEU A 222 -7.45 -5.46 -5.23
N ARG A 223 -6.24 -5.92 -4.90
CA ARG A 223 -5.09 -5.92 -5.81
C ARG A 223 -5.36 -6.71 -7.09
N ILE A 224 -5.96 -7.90 -6.97
CA ILE A 224 -6.32 -8.71 -8.14
C ILE A 224 -7.31 -7.96 -9.03
N ILE A 225 -8.38 -7.42 -8.45
CA ILE A 225 -9.48 -6.81 -9.20
C ILE A 225 -9.06 -5.46 -9.81
N LEU A 226 -8.36 -4.61 -9.05
CA LEU A 226 -8.07 -3.22 -9.42
C LEU A 226 -6.76 -3.07 -10.20
N GLU A 227 -5.86 -4.04 -10.15
CA GLU A 227 -4.57 -3.95 -10.83
C GLU A 227 -4.29 -5.14 -11.76
N VAL A 228 -4.31 -6.38 -11.25
CA VAL A 228 -3.90 -7.54 -12.05
C VAL A 228 -4.83 -7.76 -13.24
N VAL A 229 -6.14 -7.77 -12.99
CA VAL A 229 -7.15 -7.98 -14.04
C VAL A 229 -7.08 -6.89 -15.12
N PRO A 230 -7.10 -5.58 -14.79
CA PRO A 230 -6.96 -4.52 -15.79
C PRO A 230 -5.65 -4.57 -16.58
N VAL A 231 -4.53 -4.93 -15.95
CA VAL A 231 -3.24 -5.08 -16.64
C VAL A 231 -3.28 -6.24 -17.63
N ILE A 232 -3.83 -7.40 -17.24
CA ILE A 232 -3.98 -8.55 -18.15
C ILE A 232 -4.89 -8.19 -19.32
N ILE A 233 -6.02 -7.52 -19.06
CA ILE A 233 -6.93 -7.05 -20.11
C ILE A 233 -6.22 -6.08 -21.07
N ASP A 234 -5.47 -5.11 -20.54
CA ASP A 234 -4.72 -4.15 -21.34
C ASP A 234 -3.68 -4.84 -22.23
N GLN A 235 -2.97 -5.85 -21.72
CA GLN A 235 -2.01 -6.64 -22.50
C GLN A 235 -2.70 -7.45 -23.62
N ILE A 236 -3.83 -8.09 -23.33
CA ILE A 236 -4.59 -8.85 -24.32
C ILE A 236 -5.11 -7.91 -25.42
N LEU A 237 -5.73 -6.79 -25.06
CA LEU A 237 -6.25 -5.79 -26.01
C LEU A 237 -5.13 -5.18 -26.86
N SER A 238 -3.99 -4.86 -26.24
CA SER A 238 -2.84 -4.30 -26.93
C SER A 238 -2.30 -5.25 -28.00
N LYS A 239 -2.27 -6.56 -27.72
CA LYS A 239 -1.77 -7.57 -28.67
C LYS A 239 -2.79 -8.00 -29.72
N THR A 240 -4.09 -7.95 -29.42
CA THR A 240 -5.14 -8.47 -30.31
C THR A 240 -5.73 -7.40 -31.21
N VAL A 241 -5.96 -6.20 -30.67
CA VAL A 241 -6.68 -5.12 -31.36
C VAL A 241 -5.78 -3.89 -31.60
N ASN A 242 -4.51 -3.93 -31.16
CA ASN A 242 -3.61 -2.76 -31.12
C ASN A 242 -4.25 -1.55 -30.40
N ALA A 243 -5.06 -1.85 -29.38
CA ALA A 243 -5.81 -0.90 -28.58
C ALA A 243 -5.39 -1.03 -27.12
N THR A 244 -5.11 0.09 -26.43
CA THR A 244 -4.83 0.07 -25.00
C THR A 244 -6.05 0.54 -24.22
N LEU A 245 -6.37 -0.14 -23.12
CA LEU A 245 -7.44 0.21 -22.20
C LEU A 245 -7.26 1.63 -21.66
N SER A 246 -6.00 2.04 -21.45
CA SER A 246 -5.60 3.38 -21.00
C SER A 246 -6.03 4.49 -21.95
N TYR A 247 -6.11 4.20 -23.25
CA TYR A 247 -6.54 5.13 -24.28
C TYR A 247 -8.06 5.34 -24.26
N TYR A 248 -8.84 4.33 -23.87
CA TYR A 248 -10.32 4.38 -23.91
C TYR A 248 -10.96 4.76 -22.58
N ILE A 249 -10.43 4.24 -21.47
CA ILE A 249 -11.01 4.46 -20.14
C ILE A 249 -10.37 5.69 -19.48
N GLY A 250 -9.07 5.91 -19.73
CA GLY A 250 -8.33 7.04 -19.17
C GLY A 250 -7.39 6.58 -18.04
N PRO A 251 -7.17 7.41 -16.99
CA PRO A 251 -6.29 7.08 -15.86
C PRO A 251 -6.85 6.01 -14.90
N TYR A 252 -7.44 4.92 -15.40
CA TYR A 252 -8.01 3.84 -14.58
C TYR A 252 -7.02 3.28 -13.55
N ALA A 253 -5.72 3.23 -13.89
CA ALA A 253 -4.66 2.75 -13.01
C ALA A 253 -4.44 3.66 -11.79
N ALA A 254 -4.74 4.96 -11.89
CA ALA A 254 -4.68 5.92 -10.80
C ALA A 254 -5.89 5.75 -9.86
N ILE A 255 -7.09 5.57 -10.41
CA ILE A 255 -8.29 5.28 -9.61
C ILE A 255 -8.17 3.94 -8.89
N GLY A 256 -7.76 2.88 -9.60
CA GLY A 256 -7.58 1.56 -9.01
C GLY A 256 -6.62 1.60 -7.83
N PHE A 257 -5.49 2.30 -7.99
CA PHE A 257 -4.51 2.47 -6.92
C PHE A 257 -5.05 3.31 -5.75
N ALA A 258 -5.71 4.44 -6.02
CA ALA A 258 -6.34 5.26 -4.97
C ALA A 258 -7.42 4.48 -4.20
N THR A 259 -8.20 3.66 -4.90
CA THR A 259 -9.25 2.82 -4.31
C THR A 259 -8.66 1.72 -3.44
N GLU A 260 -7.57 1.07 -3.89
CA GLU A 260 -6.84 0.07 -3.10
C GLU A 260 -6.30 0.67 -1.79
N CYS A 261 -5.61 1.82 -1.89
CA CYS A 261 -5.09 2.55 -0.74
C CYS A 261 -6.19 2.99 0.23
N PHE A 262 -7.28 3.56 -0.30
CA PHE A 262 -8.43 3.98 0.49
C PHE A 262 -9.06 2.81 1.23
N ALA A 263 -9.40 1.73 0.52
CA ALA A 263 -10.06 0.58 1.11
C ALA A 263 -9.14 -0.11 2.13
N GLY A 264 -7.86 -0.30 1.82
CA GLY A 264 -6.87 -0.86 2.76
C GLY A 264 -6.79 -0.06 4.06
N THR A 265 -6.70 1.27 3.96
CA THR A 265 -6.66 2.18 5.10
C THR A 265 -7.97 2.15 5.90
N TYR A 266 -9.10 2.17 5.21
CA TYR A 266 -10.43 2.11 5.83
C TYR A 266 -10.67 0.80 6.59
N PHE A 267 -10.30 -0.35 6.01
CA PHE A 267 -10.41 -1.65 6.68
C PHE A 267 -9.54 -1.70 7.93
N TYR A 268 -8.33 -1.14 7.88
CA TYR A 268 -7.48 -1.06 9.05
C TYR A 268 -8.08 -0.18 10.15
N PHE A 269 -8.58 1.00 9.79
CA PHE A 269 -9.27 1.90 10.72
C PHE A 269 -10.45 1.19 11.43
N LYS A 270 -11.24 0.41 10.70
CA LYS A 270 -12.31 -0.43 11.28
C LYS A 270 -11.79 -1.48 12.26
N VAL A 271 -10.64 -2.09 11.98
CA VAL A 271 -10.02 -3.08 12.88
C VAL A 271 -9.55 -2.42 14.18
N LEU A 272 -8.97 -1.22 14.10
CA LEU A 272 -8.52 -0.45 15.26
C LEU A 272 -9.69 -0.04 16.18
N LYS A 273 -10.74 0.59 15.62
CA LYS A 273 -11.90 1.05 16.41
C LYS A 273 -12.56 -0.05 17.24
N LYS A 274 -12.60 -1.28 16.73
CA LYS A 274 -13.20 -2.43 17.44
C LYS A 274 -12.39 -2.92 18.64
N THR A 275 -11.14 -2.52 18.78
CA THR A 275 -10.26 -3.00 19.86
C THR A 275 -10.40 -2.15 21.12
N THR A 276 -10.70 -0.85 20.97
CA THR A 276 -10.86 0.10 22.09
C THR A 276 -12.10 -0.15 22.95
N TYR A 277 -13.15 -0.81 22.41
CA TYR A 277 -14.45 -0.95 23.08
C TYR A 277 -14.60 -2.15 24.05
N LYS A 278 -13.57 -3.00 24.26
CA LYS A 278 -13.68 -4.25 25.03
C LYS A 278 -12.73 -4.36 26.22
N VAL A 279 -12.80 -3.40 27.13
CA VAL A 279 -12.35 -3.61 28.52
C VAL A 279 -13.54 -3.37 29.43
N GLU A 280 -14.53 -4.27 29.37
CA GLU A 280 -15.41 -4.46 30.52
C GLU A 280 -14.54 -5.12 31.58
N VAL A 281 -14.08 -4.31 32.54
CA VAL A 281 -13.53 -4.83 33.79
C VAL A 281 -14.65 -5.70 34.36
N PRO A 282 -14.48 -7.03 34.46
CA PRO A 282 -15.52 -7.85 35.07
C PRO A 282 -15.80 -7.25 36.44
N PRO A 283 -17.08 -7.07 36.82
CA PRO A 283 -17.41 -6.49 38.11
C PRO A 283 -16.63 -7.28 39.15
N GLN A 284 -15.68 -6.60 39.82
CA GLN A 284 -14.96 -7.17 40.94
C GLN A 284 -16.05 -7.73 41.84
N ARG A 285 -16.11 -9.07 41.97
CA ARG A 285 -16.86 -9.72 43.03
C ARG A 285 -16.26 -9.15 44.30
N ARG A 286 -16.95 -8.14 44.83
CA ARG A 286 -16.68 -7.51 46.11
C ARG A 286 -16.89 -8.62 47.12
N ASN A 287 -15.82 -9.36 47.41
CA ASN A 287 -15.81 -10.31 48.52
C ASN A 287 -16.09 -9.48 49.76
N ARG A 288 -17.35 -9.51 50.20
CA ARG A 288 -17.72 -9.37 51.61
C ARG A 288 -17.07 -10.53 52.35
N GLN A 289 -15.82 -10.38 52.69
CA GLN A 289 -15.19 -11.02 53.85
C GLN A 289 -14.60 -9.83 54.60
N GLY A 290 -15.21 -9.41 55.70
CA GLY A 290 -15.26 -10.22 56.91
C GLY A 290 -14.11 -9.72 57.76
N SER A 291 -14.45 -8.80 58.66
CA SER A 291 -13.56 -8.24 59.67
C SER A 291 -13.00 -9.36 60.54
N GLU A 292 -11.73 -9.71 60.38
CA GLU A 292 -10.95 -10.34 61.45
C GLU A 292 -9.58 -9.66 61.51
N THR A 293 -9.46 -8.85 62.55
CA THR A 293 -8.23 -8.43 63.21
C THR A 293 -7.25 -9.59 63.40
N VAL A 294 -5.97 -9.37 63.13
CA VAL A 294 -4.81 -9.69 64.00
C VAL A 294 -3.53 -9.36 63.23
N GLY A 295 -2.70 -8.51 63.82
CA GLY A 295 -1.47 -8.02 63.22
C GLY A 295 -0.29 -9.00 63.33
N ARG A 296 0.72 -8.78 62.48
CA ARG A 296 2.11 -8.62 62.92
C ARG A 296 3.00 -8.17 61.77
N SER A 297 3.84 -7.22 62.12
CA SER A 297 4.91 -6.56 61.40
C SER A 297 6.01 -7.53 60.93
N ALA A 298 6.53 -7.33 59.72
CA ALA A 298 7.95 -7.47 59.41
C ALA A 298 8.29 -6.77 58.07
N PRO A 299 9.39 -5.99 57.99
CA PRO A 299 9.83 -5.31 56.78
C PRO A 299 10.75 -6.22 55.96
N GLY A 300 10.45 -6.41 54.68
CA GLY A 300 11.18 -7.36 53.83
C GLY A 300 11.35 -6.89 52.38
N ASN A 301 12.37 -6.07 52.18
CA ASN A 301 13.24 -6.08 51.00
C ASN A 301 12.63 -5.70 49.62
N ARG A 302 12.59 -4.39 49.34
CA ARG A 302 12.51 -3.87 47.96
C ARG A 302 13.84 -4.09 47.24
N ARG A 303 13.90 -5.04 46.30
CA ARG A 303 14.86 -4.97 45.20
C ARG A 303 14.17 -4.50 43.93
N MET A 304 14.49 -3.26 43.57
CA MET A 304 14.42 -2.72 42.21
C MET A 304 15.05 -3.72 41.23
N LEU A 305 14.26 -4.16 40.26
CA LEU A 305 14.78 -4.68 38.99
C LEU A 305 14.24 -3.78 37.89
N SER A 306 14.95 -2.67 37.68
CA SER A 306 14.93 -1.92 36.44
C SER A 306 15.67 -2.73 35.37
N PHE A 307 14.94 -3.38 34.49
CA PHE A 307 15.47 -3.82 33.20
C PHE A 307 14.44 -3.48 32.12
N ILE A 308 14.63 -2.32 31.51
CA ILE A 308 14.01 -1.96 30.23
C ILE A 308 15.08 -2.18 29.16
N ARG A 309 14.75 -3.00 28.16
CA ARG A 309 15.47 -3.17 26.90
C ARG A 309 14.47 -3.43 25.78
#